data_AF-A0A315DS94-F1
#
_entry.id   AF-A0A315DS94-F1
#
_cell.length_a   1.000
_cell.length_b   1.000
_cell.length_c   1.000
_cell.angle_alpha   90.00
_cell.angle_beta   90.00
_cell.angle_gamma   90.00
#
_symmetry.space_group_name_H-M   'P 1'
#
loop_
_entity.id
_entity.type
_entity.pdbx_description
1 polymer ?
#
loop_
_entity_poly.entity_id
_entity_poly.type
_entity_poly.pdbx_seq_one_letter_code
_entity_poly.pdbx_strand_id
1 'polypeptide(L)'
;MAQNVLSSYPAEALEVTVFDVKLGKDIRLNTQLLAPTVPTPWQTVVLPSNCTGRDDHFWNLMVPAMLQKGFAVVLLDSFSPRGFSSVCANKFQMWQEARVVDAVAVLKKLQSDSRIDASKIALGGHSNGAVTSFLASFVESSKVVKTDALGFAAYFAVGAACDLTFKSSKLWAPLLLISGEKDDYTFPEPCQAEAKRLQGEGSPVKLNMIQGANHNMSTTGWIYSSQVQRMPKGIPRMFMRGRDDKGVLHLELDDGSQVTAFDMIKTHGGFMLSKTRGGTIGGTWDKFPEVSALIFDHLASAGFTPR
;
A
#
# COMPACT_ATOMS: atom_id res chain seq x y z
N MET A 1 -8.60 17.27 -18.35
CA MET A 1 -8.95 17.10 -16.92
C MET A 1 -9.98 15.99 -16.85
N ALA A 2 -9.59 14.78 -16.41
CA ALA A 2 -10.57 13.74 -16.15
C ALA A 2 -11.46 14.22 -15.00
N GLN A 3 -12.79 14.14 -15.14
CA GLN A 3 -13.70 14.38 -14.03
C GLN A 3 -13.30 13.45 -12.88
N ASN A 4 -13.24 13.99 -11.66
CA ASN A 4 -12.98 13.20 -10.47
C ASN A 4 -14.16 12.25 -10.26
N VAL A 5 -14.06 11.01 -10.74
CA VAL A 5 -15.15 10.02 -10.74
C VAL A 5 -15.65 9.78 -9.31
N LEU A 6 -14.81 10.01 -8.30
CA LEU A 6 -15.19 9.88 -6.91
C LEU A 6 -16.27 10.88 -6.47
N SER A 7 -16.39 12.05 -7.11
CA SER A 7 -17.40 13.05 -6.71
C SER A 7 -18.83 12.66 -7.08
N SER A 8 -19.04 11.62 -7.89
CA SER A 8 -20.37 11.10 -8.22
C SER A 8 -20.89 10.08 -7.22
N TYR A 9 -20.07 9.64 -6.25
CA TYR A 9 -20.46 8.69 -5.23
C TYR A 9 -20.66 9.40 -3.88
N PRO A 10 -21.73 9.09 -3.13
CA PRO A 10 -21.91 9.62 -1.80
C PRO A 10 -20.78 9.13 -0.90
N ALA A 11 -20.02 10.08 -0.35
CA ALA A 11 -18.91 9.82 0.56
C ALA A 11 -19.25 10.39 1.94
N GLU A 12 -19.12 9.56 2.97
CA GLU A 12 -19.26 9.93 4.37
C GLU A 12 -17.87 10.07 4.99
N ALA A 13 -17.64 11.13 5.78
CA ALA A 13 -16.42 11.24 6.57
C ALA A 13 -16.42 10.18 7.67
N LEU A 14 -15.39 9.32 7.68
CA LEU A 14 -15.14 8.37 8.75
C LEU A 14 -14.20 9.02 9.76
N GLU A 15 -14.67 9.25 10.97
CA GLU A 15 -13.88 9.92 12.00
C GLU A 15 -12.88 8.98 12.67
N VAL A 16 -11.59 9.19 12.40
CA VAL A 16 -10.47 8.44 12.97
C VAL A 16 -9.38 9.41 13.41
N THR A 17 -8.94 9.29 14.66
CA THR A 17 -7.83 10.06 15.23
C THR A 17 -6.69 9.11 15.56
N VAL A 18 -5.46 9.52 15.25
CA VAL A 18 -4.24 8.78 15.55
C VAL A 18 -3.17 9.71 16.11
N PHE A 19 -2.33 9.20 17.00
CA PHE A 19 -1.14 9.92 17.44
C PHE A 19 -0.03 9.78 16.41
N ASP A 20 0.41 10.89 15.82
CA ASP A 20 1.54 10.88 14.90
C ASP A 20 2.85 11.09 15.68
N VAL A 21 3.66 10.03 15.74
CA VAL A 21 4.94 10.03 16.48
C VAL A 21 5.92 11.07 15.92
N LYS A 22 5.94 11.29 14.60
CA LYS A 22 6.87 12.23 13.97
C LYS A 22 6.50 13.68 14.28
N LEU A 23 5.21 13.99 14.29
CA LEU A 23 4.68 15.32 14.58
C LEU A 23 4.47 15.57 16.08
N GLY A 24 4.49 14.52 16.91
CA GLY A 24 4.30 14.59 18.35
C GLY A 24 2.90 15.05 18.75
N LYS A 25 1.87 14.74 17.96
CA LYS A 25 0.49 15.18 18.22
C LYS A 25 -0.55 14.23 17.63
N ASP A 26 -1.76 14.30 18.18
CA ASP A 26 -2.93 13.69 17.56
C ASP A 26 -3.29 14.40 16.25
N ILE A 27 -3.62 13.60 15.25
CA ILE A 27 -4.14 14.05 13.96
C ILE A 27 -5.46 13.35 13.68
N ARG A 28 -6.40 14.11 13.11
CA ARG A 28 -7.64 13.58 12.57
C ARG A 28 -7.39 13.18 11.12
N LEU A 29 -7.54 11.90 10.81
CA LEU A 29 -7.37 11.38 9.46
C LEU A 29 -8.47 11.92 8.54
N ASN A 30 -8.12 12.03 7.26
CA ASN A 30 -9.09 12.35 6.21
C ASN A 30 -9.51 11.04 5.54
N THR A 31 -10.45 10.36 6.17
CA THR A 31 -10.95 9.05 5.73
C THR A 31 -12.38 9.17 5.23
N GLN A 32 -12.65 8.61 4.05
CA GLN A 32 -13.97 8.68 3.41
C GLN A 32 -14.52 7.28 3.17
N LEU A 33 -15.71 7.00 3.68
CA LEU A 33 -16.47 5.79 3.43
C LEU A 33 -17.43 6.03 2.25
N LEU A 34 -17.29 5.22 1.21
CA LEU A 34 -18.20 5.17 0.07
C LEU A 34 -19.00 3.88 0.14
N ALA A 35 -20.33 4.03 0.18
CA ALA A 35 -21.26 2.93 0.37
C ALA A 35 -21.75 2.38 -0.99
N PRO A 36 -21.86 1.04 -1.13
CA PRO A 36 -22.51 0.44 -2.28
C PRO A 36 -24.04 0.56 -2.13
N THR A 37 -24.78 0.24 -3.19
CA THR A 37 -26.25 0.28 -3.16
C THR A 37 -26.89 -0.94 -2.49
N VAL A 38 -26.10 -1.98 -2.18
CA VAL A 38 -26.59 -3.20 -1.53
C VAL A 38 -26.82 -2.98 -0.02
N PRO A 39 -27.71 -3.75 0.64
CA PRO A 39 -27.94 -3.63 2.07
C PRO A 39 -26.72 -3.97 2.95
N THR A 40 -26.65 -3.37 4.14
CA THR A 40 -25.68 -3.71 5.20
C THR A 40 -25.96 -5.09 5.81
N PRO A 41 -24.98 -5.73 6.49
CA PRO A 41 -23.59 -5.29 6.66
C PRO A 41 -22.79 -5.35 5.34
N TRP A 42 -21.90 -4.39 5.12
CA TRP A 42 -21.02 -4.34 3.95
C TRP A 42 -19.69 -5.03 4.22
N GLN A 43 -19.21 -5.77 3.23
CA GLN A 43 -17.81 -6.16 3.17
C GLN A 43 -17.02 -4.97 2.63
N THR A 44 -15.85 -4.70 3.18
CA THR A 44 -15.17 -3.41 2.97
C THR A 44 -13.74 -3.57 2.50
N VAL A 45 -13.33 -2.71 1.58
CA VAL A 45 -11.94 -2.57 1.16
C VAL A 45 -11.42 -1.18 1.56
N VAL A 46 -10.35 -1.15 2.36
CA VAL A 46 -9.63 0.07 2.69
C VAL A 46 -8.54 0.30 1.65
N LEU A 47 -8.53 1.50 1.05
CA LEU A 47 -7.59 1.92 0.02
C LEU A 47 -6.74 3.09 0.51
N PRO A 48 -5.52 2.86 1.02
CA PRO A 48 -4.56 3.93 1.25
C PRO A 48 -4.12 4.52 -0.09
N SER A 49 -3.95 5.85 -0.14
CA SER A 49 -3.52 6.55 -1.35
C SER A 49 -2.13 6.12 -1.81
N ASN A 50 -1.88 6.16 -3.11
CA ASN A 50 -0.55 6.13 -3.67
C ASN A 50 0.23 7.45 -3.35
N CYS A 51 1.40 7.68 -3.96
CA CYS A 51 2.21 8.85 -3.60
C CYS A 51 1.62 10.21 -4.04
N THR A 52 0.57 10.25 -4.87
CA THR A 52 -0.14 11.47 -5.29
C THR A 52 -1.27 11.88 -4.32
N GLY A 53 -1.43 11.17 -3.21
CA GLY A 53 -2.40 11.55 -2.19
C GLY A 53 -3.83 11.42 -2.70
N ARG A 54 -4.64 12.48 -2.58
CA ARG A 54 -6.05 12.48 -3.00
C ARG A 54 -6.24 12.38 -4.51
N ASP A 55 -5.19 12.67 -5.30
CA ASP A 55 -5.21 12.57 -6.75
C ASP A 55 -4.81 11.16 -7.22
N ASP A 56 -5.00 10.13 -6.38
CA ASP A 56 -4.72 8.74 -6.73
C ASP A 56 -5.64 8.26 -7.85
N HIS A 57 -5.08 8.05 -9.04
CA HIS A 57 -5.83 7.54 -10.19
C HIS A 57 -6.36 6.12 -9.97
N PHE A 58 -5.67 5.28 -9.19
CA PHE A 58 -6.13 3.94 -8.88
C PHE A 58 -7.45 3.97 -8.09
N TRP A 59 -7.67 4.97 -7.23
CA TRP A 59 -8.97 5.17 -6.57
C TRP A 59 -10.09 5.41 -7.57
N ASN A 60 -9.87 6.25 -8.59
CA ASN A 60 -10.88 6.53 -9.63
C ASN A 60 -11.28 5.29 -10.43
N LEU A 61 -10.39 4.30 -10.56
CA LEU A 61 -10.66 3.05 -11.25
C LEU A 61 -11.27 1.99 -10.32
N MET A 62 -10.73 1.85 -9.11
CA MET A 62 -11.08 0.78 -8.20
C MET A 62 -12.39 1.04 -7.44
N VAL A 63 -12.69 2.29 -7.09
CA VAL A 63 -13.92 2.63 -6.34
C VAL A 63 -15.18 2.21 -7.12
N PRO A 64 -15.38 2.61 -8.39
CA PRO A 64 -16.54 2.17 -9.17
C PRO A 64 -16.65 0.64 -9.25
N ALA A 65 -15.54 -0.05 -9.51
CA ALA A 65 -15.50 -1.50 -9.64
C ALA A 65 -15.91 -2.22 -8.34
N MET A 66 -15.44 -1.73 -7.19
CA MET A 66 -15.77 -2.28 -5.87
C MET A 66 -17.23 -2.03 -5.50
N LEU A 67 -17.72 -0.79 -5.69
CA LEU A 67 -19.10 -0.44 -5.39
C LEU A 67 -20.09 -1.22 -6.26
N GLN A 68 -19.77 -1.43 -7.54
CA GLN A 68 -20.57 -2.24 -8.47
C GLN A 68 -20.65 -3.72 -8.06
N LYS A 69 -19.65 -4.22 -7.33
CA LYS A 69 -19.59 -5.58 -6.77
C LYS A 69 -20.15 -5.67 -5.35
N GLY A 70 -20.75 -4.60 -4.82
CA GLY A 70 -21.38 -4.60 -3.50
C GLY A 70 -20.42 -4.45 -2.32
N PHE A 71 -19.17 -4.05 -2.56
CA PHE A 71 -18.20 -3.72 -1.51
C PHE A 71 -18.29 -2.25 -1.12
N ALA A 72 -18.24 -1.95 0.17
CA ALA A 72 -17.94 -0.60 0.63
C ALA A 72 -16.45 -0.30 0.48
N VAL A 73 -16.11 0.95 0.22
CA VAL A 73 -14.72 1.39 0.06
C VAL A 73 -14.40 2.47 1.05
N VAL A 74 -13.25 2.36 1.72
CA VAL A 74 -12.72 3.43 2.57
C VAL A 74 -11.47 3.98 1.94
N LEU A 75 -11.51 5.25 1.51
CA LEU A 75 -10.32 5.96 1.06
C LEU A 75 -9.56 6.47 2.26
N LEU A 76 -8.28 6.10 2.36
CA LEU A 76 -7.39 6.51 3.45
C LEU A 76 -6.34 7.50 2.94
N ASP A 77 -6.59 8.78 3.18
CA ASP A 77 -5.63 9.86 2.96
C ASP A 77 -4.82 10.15 4.23
N SER A 78 -3.63 9.54 4.31
CA SER A 78 -2.64 9.80 5.36
C SER A 78 -1.91 11.13 5.19
N PHE A 79 -2.02 11.80 4.04
CA PHE A 79 -1.13 12.89 3.64
C PHE A 79 -1.71 14.26 3.98
N SER A 80 -2.96 14.54 3.58
CA SER A 80 -3.54 15.87 3.82
C SER A 80 -3.57 16.29 5.29
N PRO A 81 -3.87 15.40 6.26
CA PRO A 81 -3.82 15.75 7.70
C PRO A 81 -2.42 16.13 8.18
N ARG A 82 -1.38 15.71 7.45
CA ARG A 82 0.03 15.97 7.73
C ARG A 82 0.60 17.10 6.86
N GLY A 83 -0.25 17.79 6.09
CA GLY A 83 0.14 18.93 5.26
C GLY A 83 0.80 18.57 3.93
N PHE A 84 0.68 17.31 3.47
CA PHE A 84 1.23 16.87 2.19
C PHE A 84 0.13 16.73 1.15
N SER A 85 0.35 17.26 -0.05
CA SER A 85 -0.45 16.94 -1.24
C SER A 85 0.11 15.72 -1.97
N SER A 86 1.43 15.59 -2.04
CA SER A 86 2.13 14.45 -2.61
C SER A 86 3.45 14.20 -1.89
N VAL A 87 3.89 12.95 -1.93
CA VAL A 87 5.22 12.52 -1.48
C VAL A 87 6.03 11.85 -2.60
N CYS A 88 5.55 11.89 -3.85
CA CYS A 88 6.23 11.20 -4.95
C CYS A 88 7.68 11.69 -5.16
N ALA A 89 7.92 12.99 -4.98
CA ALA A 89 9.25 13.58 -5.11
C ALA A 89 10.12 13.43 -3.85
N ASN A 90 9.55 13.12 -2.69
CA ASN A 90 10.31 12.88 -1.46
C ASN A 90 9.52 11.99 -0.49
N LYS A 91 9.60 10.68 -0.72
CA LYS A 91 8.95 9.66 0.09
C LYS A 91 9.47 9.63 1.54
N PHE A 92 10.67 10.17 1.83
CA PHE A 92 11.20 10.23 3.20
C PHE A 92 10.43 11.21 4.11
N GLN A 93 9.64 12.12 3.54
CA GLN A 93 8.81 13.04 4.34
C GLN A 93 7.67 12.32 5.06
N MET A 94 7.25 11.15 4.58
CA MET A 94 6.18 10.37 5.17
C MET A 94 6.66 8.96 5.56
N TRP A 95 6.59 8.67 6.85
CA TRP A 95 6.96 7.35 7.37
C TRP A 95 5.89 6.32 7.00
N GLN A 96 6.31 5.18 6.46
CA GLN A 96 5.37 4.10 6.10
C GLN A 96 4.75 3.49 7.35
N GLU A 97 5.49 3.47 8.46
CA GLU A 97 5.03 3.05 9.78
C GLU A 97 3.80 3.85 10.21
N ALA A 98 3.80 5.17 10.03
CA ALA A 98 2.64 6.01 10.33
C ALA A 98 1.42 5.64 9.47
N ARG A 99 1.63 5.28 8.19
CA ARG A 99 0.53 4.82 7.33
C ARG A 99 -0.04 3.46 7.75
N VAL A 100 0.79 2.56 8.26
CA VAL A 100 0.35 1.29 8.83
C VAL A 100 -0.47 1.54 10.11
N VAL A 101 -0.03 2.45 10.98
CA VAL A 101 -0.81 2.88 12.16
C VAL A 101 -2.17 3.44 11.74
N ASP A 102 -2.20 4.33 10.74
CA ASP A 102 -3.44 4.88 10.21
C ASP A 102 -4.40 3.78 9.74
N ALA A 103 -3.88 2.80 8.97
CA ALA A 103 -4.69 1.69 8.45
C ALA A 103 -5.27 0.82 9.58
N VAL A 104 -4.48 0.52 10.61
CA VAL A 104 -4.95 -0.27 11.77
C VAL A 104 -5.99 0.51 12.59
N ALA A 105 -5.84 1.84 12.73
CA ALA A 105 -6.85 2.67 13.39
C ALA A 105 -8.17 2.70 12.63
N VAL A 106 -8.11 2.76 11.28
CA VAL A 106 -9.29 2.64 10.41
C VAL A 106 -9.93 1.26 10.57
N LEU A 107 -9.15 0.18 10.58
CA LEU A 107 -9.67 -1.18 10.82
C LEU A 107 -10.45 -1.25 12.13
N LYS A 108 -9.89 -0.76 13.22
CA LYS A 108 -10.53 -0.74 14.54
C LYS A 108 -11.84 0.05 14.53
N LYS A 109 -11.86 1.20 13.83
CA LYS A 109 -13.09 1.99 13.66
C LYS A 109 -14.15 1.21 12.90
N LEU A 110 -13.79 0.57 11.79
CA LEU A 110 -14.72 -0.21 10.96
C LEU A 110 -15.26 -1.45 11.68
N GLN A 111 -14.45 -2.14 12.48
CA GLN A 111 -14.90 -3.28 13.28
C GLN A 111 -15.95 -2.90 14.33
N SER A 112 -16.06 -1.61 14.69
CA SER A 112 -17.08 -1.09 15.60
C SER A 112 -18.33 -0.52 14.91
N ASP A 113 -18.31 -0.40 13.58
CA ASP A 113 -19.44 0.13 12.80
C ASP A 113 -20.39 -1.01 12.41
N SER A 114 -21.63 -0.97 12.92
CA SER A 114 -22.64 -2.01 12.68
C SER A 114 -23.08 -2.15 11.21
N ARG A 115 -22.73 -1.17 10.36
CA ARG A 115 -22.95 -1.24 8.92
C ARG A 115 -21.91 -2.09 8.22
N ILE A 116 -20.80 -2.45 8.87
CA ILE A 116 -19.67 -3.17 8.29
C ILE A 116 -19.62 -4.60 8.85
N ASP A 117 -19.35 -5.56 7.98
CA ASP A 117 -18.99 -6.92 8.41
C ASP A 117 -17.55 -6.89 8.95
N ALA A 118 -17.42 -6.88 10.28
CA ALA A 118 -16.15 -6.81 10.98
C ALA A 118 -15.17 -7.96 10.63
N SER A 119 -15.67 -9.07 10.07
CA SER A 119 -14.86 -10.21 9.63
C SER A 119 -14.40 -10.13 8.16
N LYS A 120 -14.91 -9.15 7.41
CA LYS A 120 -14.68 -8.99 5.96
C LYS A 120 -14.23 -7.57 5.62
N ILE A 121 -13.09 -7.21 6.19
CA ILE A 121 -12.39 -5.95 5.89
C ILE A 121 -11.04 -6.29 5.27
N ALA A 122 -10.81 -5.86 4.03
CA ALA A 122 -9.55 -6.03 3.32
C ALA A 122 -8.76 -4.72 3.25
N LEU A 123 -7.46 -4.82 3.08
CA LEU A 123 -6.56 -3.68 2.83
C LEU A 123 -5.88 -3.85 1.49
N GLY A 124 -5.86 -2.80 0.66
CA GLY A 124 -5.04 -2.84 -0.53
C GLY A 124 -4.90 -1.52 -1.24
N GLY A 125 -3.97 -1.44 -2.18
CA GLY A 125 -3.72 -0.19 -2.87
C GLY A 125 -2.64 -0.29 -3.94
N HIS A 126 -2.29 0.86 -4.49
CA HIS A 126 -1.28 1.02 -5.53
C HIS A 126 -0.05 1.77 -5.03
N SER A 127 1.14 1.39 -5.51
CA SER A 127 2.40 2.10 -5.25
C SER A 127 2.66 2.30 -3.75
N ASN A 128 2.60 3.54 -3.25
CA ASN A 128 2.82 3.80 -1.83
C ASN A 128 1.70 3.23 -0.93
N GLY A 129 0.47 3.16 -1.42
CA GLY A 129 -0.62 2.46 -0.74
C GLY A 129 -0.42 0.94 -0.77
N ALA A 130 0.18 0.41 -1.84
CA ALA A 130 0.59 -0.99 -1.94
C ALA A 130 1.68 -1.35 -0.91
N VAL A 131 2.67 -0.46 -0.71
CA VAL A 131 3.68 -0.61 0.35
C VAL A 131 3.03 -0.62 1.74
N THR A 132 2.05 0.26 1.99
CA THR A 132 1.30 0.26 3.26
C THR A 132 0.57 -1.07 3.48
N SER A 133 -0.13 -1.57 2.46
CA SER A 133 -0.82 -2.87 2.50
C SER A 133 0.14 -4.03 2.73
N PHE A 134 1.25 -4.06 1.98
CA PHE A 134 2.29 -5.07 2.09
C PHE A 134 2.87 -5.12 3.51
N LEU A 135 3.31 -3.98 4.06
CA LEU A 135 3.88 -3.92 5.41
C LEU A 135 2.86 -4.26 6.50
N ALA A 136 1.59 -3.85 6.34
CA ALA A 136 0.52 -4.15 7.30
C ALA A 136 0.08 -5.63 7.26
N SER A 137 0.46 -6.39 6.24
CA SER A 137 0.09 -7.81 6.11
C SER A 137 0.87 -8.72 7.07
N PHE A 138 2.03 -8.29 7.56
CA PHE A 138 2.88 -9.06 8.45
C PHE A 138 2.44 -8.95 9.91
N VAL A 139 2.42 -10.07 10.62
CA VAL A 139 2.15 -10.09 12.07
C VAL A 139 3.22 -9.35 12.85
N GLU A 140 4.48 -9.43 12.42
CA GLU A 140 5.61 -8.74 13.06
C GLU A 140 5.49 -7.20 12.98
N SER A 141 4.77 -6.70 11.98
CA SER A 141 4.54 -5.26 11.77
C SER A 141 3.93 -4.58 13.00
N SER A 142 2.97 -5.22 13.69
CA SER A 142 2.33 -4.63 14.87
C SER A 142 3.32 -4.30 15.98
N LYS A 143 4.33 -5.16 16.17
CA LYS A 143 5.39 -4.97 17.17
C LYS A 143 6.38 -3.88 16.75
N VAL A 144 6.84 -3.94 15.50
CA VAL A 144 7.87 -3.03 14.99
C VAL A 144 7.35 -1.61 14.81
N VAL A 145 6.12 -1.48 14.31
CA VAL A 145 5.43 -0.19 14.10
C VAL A 145 4.76 0.33 15.38
N LYS A 146 4.66 -0.51 16.43
CA LYS A 146 4.03 -0.20 17.72
C LYS A 146 2.55 0.19 17.56
N THR A 147 1.79 -0.66 16.86
CA THR A 147 0.33 -0.52 16.68
C THR A 147 -0.40 -1.71 17.33
N ASP A 148 -1.74 -1.66 17.36
CA ASP A 148 -2.56 -2.76 17.86
C ASP A 148 -2.24 -4.05 17.07
N ALA A 149 -2.26 -5.20 17.74
CA ALA A 149 -2.03 -6.51 17.12
C ALA A 149 -3.28 -6.98 16.35
N LEU A 150 -3.68 -6.20 15.36
CA LEU A 150 -4.85 -6.39 14.50
C LEU A 150 -4.41 -6.56 13.05
N GLY A 151 -5.17 -7.37 12.30
CA GLY A 151 -4.96 -7.62 10.88
C GLY A 151 -6.27 -7.61 10.12
N PHE A 152 -6.16 -7.38 8.81
CA PHE A 152 -7.27 -7.44 7.86
C PHE A 152 -7.51 -8.89 7.42
N ALA A 153 -8.70 -9.16 6.88
CA ALA A 153 -9.09 -10.49 6.41
C ALA A 153 -8.49 -10.86 5.05
N ALA A 154 -7.98 -9.90 4.30
CA ALA A 154 -7.22 -10.10 3.05
C ALA A 154 -6.39 -8.86 2.72
N TYR A 155 -5.30 -9.06 1.99
CA TYR A 155 -4.41 -8.00 1.54
C TYR A 155 -4.17 -8.08 0.03
N PHE A 156 -4.12 -6.93 -0.65
CA PHE A 156 -3.56 -6.85 -2.00
C PHE A 156 -2.64 -5.63 -2.16
N ALA A 157 -1.63 -5.74 -3.03
CA ALA A 157 -0.63 -4.70 -3.24
C ALA A 157 -0.23 -4.65 -4.72
N VAL A 158 -0.59 -3.56 -5.39
CA VAL A 158 -0.34 -3.35 -6.83
C VAL A 158 0.84 -2.41 -7.02
N GLY A 159 1.94 -2.87 -7.63
CA GLY A 159 3.16 -2.08 -7.81
C GLY A 159 3.81 -1.67 -6.49
N ALA A 160 3.92 -2.61 -5.53
CA ALA A 160 4.62 -2.35 -4.27
C ALA A 160 6.14 -2.36 -4.47
N ALA A 161 6.85 -1.64 -3.60
CA ALA A 161 8.28 -1.89 -3.35
C ALA A 161 8.40 -2.88 -2.18
N CYS A 162 8.90 -4.09 -2.45
CA CYS A 162 9.04 -5.15 -1.44
C CYS A 162 10.47 -5.28 -0.87
N ASP A 163 11.34 -4.31 -1.16
CA ASP A 163 12.73 -4.29 -0.64
C ASP A 163 12.78 -4.14 0.89
N LEU A 164 11.74 -3.56 1.50
CA LEU A 164 11.60 -3.37 2.94
C LEU A 164 10.50 -4.30 3.46
N THR A 165 10.85 -5.28 4.28
CA THR A 165 9.96 -6.33 4.79
C THR A 165 10.26 -6.65 6.26
N PHE A 166 9.80 -7.80 6.77
CA PHE A 166 10.02 -8.31 8.13
C PHE A 166 10.65 -9.71 8.10
N LYS A 167 11.42 -10.06 9.14
CA LYS A 167 12.12 -11.35 9.21
C LYS A 167 11.13 -12.49 9.27
N SER A 168 10.14 -12.36 10.16
CA SER A 168 9.03 -13.29 10.23
C SER A 168 8.25 -13.28 8.92
N SER A 169 8.04 -14.45 8.33
CA SER A 169 7.15 -14.62 7.18
C SER A 169 5.68 -14.62 7.56
N LYS A 170 5.33 -14.67 8.86
CA LYS A 170 3.94 -14.84 9.30
C LYS A 170 3.06 -13.66 8.88
N LEU A 171 2.05 -13.95 8.05
CA LEU A 171 1.04 -12.99 7.63
C LEU A 171 -0.23 -13.12 8.48
N TRP A 172 -0.99 -12.03 8.60
CA TRP A 172 -2.31 -12.02 9.23
C TRP A 172 -3.34 -12.80 8.41
N ALA A 173 -3.29 -12.66 7.09
CA ALA A 173 -4.24 -13.22 6.14
C ALA A 173 -3.60 -13.32 4.74
N PRO A 174 -4.27 -13.93 3.75
CA PRO A 174 -3.75 -14.04 2.40
C PRO A 174 -3.36 -12.69 1.77
N LEU A 175 -2.19 -12.67 1.12
CA LEU A 175 -1.62 -11.51 0.44
C LEU A 175 -1.54 -11.76 -1.07
N LEU A 176 -2.06 -10.83 -1.87
CA LEU A 176 -1.85 -10.78 -3.31
C LEU A 176 -0.88 -9.65 -3.66
N LEU A 177 0.23 -10.00 -4.30
CA LEU A 177 1.12 -9.06 -4.96
C LEU A 177 0.82 -9.03 -6.46
N ILE A 178 0.73 -7.83 -7.03
CA ILE A 178 0.62 -7.62 -8.48
C ILE A 178 1.72 -6.64 -8.89
N SER A 179 2.56 -7.01 -9.85
CA SER A 179 3.63 -6.15 -10.36
C SER A 179 3.55 -6.03 -11.88
N GLY A 180 3.96 -4.89 -12.43
CA GLY A 180 4.21 -4.75 -13.86
C GLY A 180 5.59 -5.30 -14.20
N GLU A 181 5.69 -6.13 -15.23
CA GLU A 181 6.97 -6.76 -15.64
C GLU A 181 8.05 -5.72 -15.98
N LYS A 182 7.64 -4.58 -16.53
CA LYS A 182 8.52 -3.50 -16.97
C LYS A 182 8.48 -2.29 -16.03
N ASP A 183 8.02 -2.48 -14.79
CA ASP A 183 8.02 -1.43 -13.78
C ASP A 183 9.47 -1.05 -13.41
N ASP A 184 9.83 0.19 -13.72
CA ASP A 184 11.13 0.78 -13.38
C ASP A 184 11.03 1.81 -12.25
N TYR A 185 9.85 2.00 -11.66
CA TYR A 185 9.63 2.90 -10.53
C TYR A 185 9.60 2.13 -9.19
N THR A 186 8.85 1.03 -9.14
CA THR A 186 8.95 0.01 -8.09
C THR A 186 9.31 -1.30 -8.75
N PHE A 187 10.62 -1.57 -8.78
CA PHE A 187 11.16 -2.75 -9.45
C PHE A 187 10.42 -4.03 -9.04
N PRO A 188 10.06 -4.93 -9.99
CA PRO A 188 9.33 -6.15 -9.68
C PRO A 188 10.17 -7.21 -8.96
N GLU A 189 11.49 -7.21 -9.17
CA GLU A 189 12.40 -8.26 -8.69
C GLU A 189 12.36 -8.44 -7.14
N PRO A 190 12.32 -7.38 -6.31
CA PRO A 190 12.13 -7.51 -4.86
C PRO A 190 10.84 -8.23 -4.46
N CYS A 191 9.71 -7.92 -5.11
CA CYS A 191 8.45 -8.60 -4.81
C CYS A 191 8.43 -10.05 -5.27
N GLN A 192 9.12 -10.37 -6.39
CA GLN A 192 9.36 -11.76 -6.81
C GLN A 192 10.17 -12.54 -5.77
N ALA A 193 11.28 -11.99 -5.31
CA ALA A 193 12.14 -12.63 -4.32
C ALA A 193 11.41 -12.84 -2.99
N GLU A 194 10.67 -11.84 -2.54
CA GLU A 194 9.94 -11.91 -1.28
C GLU A 194 8.74 -12.86 -1.34
N ALA A 195 7.96 -12.85 -2.42
CA ALA A 195 6.89 -13.81 -2.61
C ALA A 195 7.42 -15.25 -2.55
N LYS A 196 8.54 -15.53 -3.23
CA LYS A 196 9.19 -16.84 -3.21
C LYS A 196 9.62 -17.23 -1.79
N ARG A 197 10.21 -16.30 -1.02
CA ARG A 197 10.61 -16.56 0.37
C ARG A 197 9.41 -16.92 1.24
N LEU A 198 8.37 -16.07 1.22
CA LEU A 198 7.15 -16.26 1.99
C LEU A 198 6.44 -17.57 1.64
N GLN A 199 6.36 -17.92 0.36
CA GLN A 199 5.80 -19.21 -0.08
C GLN A 199 6.64 -20.40 0.41
N GLY A 200 7.97 -20.30 0.34
CA GLY A 200 8.89 -21.32 0.85
C GLY A 200 8.76 -21.55 2.36
N GLU A 201 8.30 -20.53 3.09
CA GLU A 201 8.02 -20.59 4.53
C GLU A 201 6.53 -20.89 4.86
N GLY A 202 5.71 -21.19 3.84
CA GLY A 202 4.31 -21.61 4.01
C GLY A 202 3.30 -20.47 4.18
N SER A 203 3.71 -19.20 3.98
CA SER A 203 2.80 -18.07 4.08
C SER A 203 1.88 -17.96 2.86
N PRO A 204 0.61 -17.54 3.04
CA PRO A 204 -0.40 -17.51 1.99
C PRO A 204 -0.24 -16.29 1.08
N VAL A 205 0.85 -16.23 0.30
CA VAL A 205 1.09 -15.16 -0.67
C VAL A 205 1.01 -15.68 -2.11
N LYS A 206 0.41 -14.85 -2.98
CA LYS A 206 0.42 -15.02 -4.43
C LYS A 206 1.09 -13.81 -5.07
N LEU A 207 1.84 -14.04 -6.14
CA LEU A 207 2.38 -12.98 -6.98
C LEU A 207 1.90 -13.18 -8.42
N ASN A 208 1.39 -12.11 -9.02
CA ASN A 208 1.07 -12.05 -10.44
C ASN A 208 1.89 -10.96 -11.12
N MET A 209 2.49 -11.32 -12.26
CA MET A 209 3.25 -10.40 -13.09
C MET A 209 2.45 -10.04 -14.34
N ILE A 210 2.08 -8.76 -14.46
CA ILE A 210 1.36 -8.24 -15.62
C ILE A 210 2.37 -8.03 -16.74
N GLN A 211 2.31 -8.90 -17.74
CA GLN A 211 3.27 -8.96 -18.85
C GLN A 211 3.31 -7.63 -19.62
N GLY A 212 4.53 -7.15 -19.87
CA GLY A 212 4.81 -5.91 -20.59
C GLY A 212 4.37 -4.62 -19.90
N ALA A 213 3.76 -4.68 -18.71
CA ALA A 213 3.18 -3.52 -18.06
C ALA A 213 4.20 -2.75 -17.20
N ASN A 214 4.03 -1.43 -17.12
CA ASN A 214 4.80 -0.55 -16.24
C ASN A 214 4.16 -0.38 -14.85
N HIS A 215 4.61 0.63 -14.09
CA HIS A 215 4.12 0.95 -12.74
C HIS A 215 2.61 1.19 -12.64
N ASN A 216 1.98 1.72 -13.68
CA ASN A 216 0.55 1.98 -13.75
C ASN A 216 -0.19 0.85 -14.46
N MET A 217 0.36 -0.37 -14.44
CA MET A 217 -0.24 -1.54 -15.06
C MET A 217 -0.64 -1.27 -16.53
N SER A 218 0.27 -0.60 -17.26
CA SER A 218 0.02 -0.15 -18.63
C SER A 218 1.09 -0.67 -19.58
N THR A 219 0.70 -1.13 -20.75
CA THR A 219 1.60 -1.49 -21.85
C THR A 219 1.79 -0.34 -22.85
N THR A 220 0.99 0.71 -22.75
CA THR A 220 1.01 1.88 -23.64
C THR A 220 0.89 3.21 -22.86
N GLY A 221 1.15 4.33 -23.55
CA GLY A 221 0.99 5.67 -22.98
C GLY A 221 1.99 5.99 -21.86
N TRP A 222 3.20 5.44 -21.94
CA TRP A 222 4.22 5.58 -20.91
C TRP A 222 4.71 7.01 -20.81
N ILE A 223 4.76 7.51 -19.58
CA ILE A 223 5.31 8.84 -19.26
C ILE A 223 6.40 8.64 -18.22
N TYR A 224 7.62 9.05 -18.56
CA TYR A 224 8.76 9.03 -17.65
C TYR A 224 8.87 10.35 -16.88
N SER A 225 9.20 10.28 -15.59
CA SER A 225 9.51 11.45 -14.77
C SER A 225 10.80 11.25 -14.03
N SER A 226 11.73 12.20 -14.14
CA SER A 226 12.96 12.23 -13.33
C SER A 226 12.74 12.73 -11.91
N GLN A 227 11.58 13.32 -11.61
CA GLN A 227 11.31 13.97 -10.33
C GLN A 227 10.88 13.01 -9.23
N VAL A 228 10.37 11.83 -9.62
CA VAL A 228 9.93 10.85 -8.63
C VAL A 228 11.12 10.18 -7.94
N GLN A 229 10.95 9.92 -6.65
CA GLN A 229 11.93 9.24 -5.83
C GLN A 229 11.65 7.74 -5.81
N ARG A 230 12.63 6.92 -6.18
CA ARG A 230 12.57 5.46 -6.11
C ARG A 230 13.64 4.86 -5.22
N MET A 231 13.49 3.60 -4.87
CA MET A 231 14.59 2.83 -4.31
C MET A 231 15.61 2.52 -5.42
N PRO A 232 16.92 2.57 -5.13
CA PRO A 232 17.94 2.19 -6.10
C PRO A 232 17.75 0.77 -6.60
N LYS A 233 17.94 0.55 -7.91
CA LYS A 233 17.92 -0.80 -8.48
C LYS A 233 19.02 -1.65 -7.83
N GLY A 234 18.66 -2.85 -7.39
CA GLY A 234 19.58 -3.80 -6.76
C GLY A 234 19.97 -3.45 -5.32
N ILE A 235 19.24 -2.56 -4.66
CA ILE A 235 19.32 -2.45 -3.20
C ILE A 235 18.98 -3.82 -2.57
N PRO A 236 19.73 -4.30 -1.56
CA PRO A 236 19.42 -5.57 -0.93
C PRO A 236 18.09 -5.50 -0.18
N ARG A 237 17.50 -6.67 0.08
CA ARG A 237 16.36 -6.80 0.98
C ARG A 237 16.75 -6.34 2.38
N MET A 238 15.86 -5.56 2.97
CA MET A 238 16.01 -4.92 4.27
C MET A 238 14.85 -5.37 5.15
N PHE A 239 15.17 -5.79 6.37
CA PHE A 239 14.20 -6.13 7.39
C PHE A 239 14.05 -4.96 8.36
N MET A 240 12.83 -4.45 8.50
CA MET A 240 12.55 -3.33 9.39
C MET A 240 12.71 -3.74 10.85
N ARG A 241 13.54 -3.01 11.60
CA ARG A 241 13.74 -3.19 13.05
C ARG A 241 13.04 -2.12 13.89
N GLY A 242 12.55 -1.06 13.24
CA GLY A 242 11.82 0.05 13.85
C GLY A 242 12.63 1.34 13.88
N ARG A 243 12.02 2.40 14.41
CA ARG A 243 12.69 3.69 14.60
C ARG A 243 13.12 3.90 16.03
N ASP A 244 14.26 4.56 16.20
CA ASP A 244 14.69 5.09 17.50
C ASP A 244 13.99 6.41 17.84
N ASP A 245 14.27 6.94 19.02
CA ASP A 245 13.67 8.19 19.54
C ASP A 245 14.07 9.43 18.71
N LYS A 246 15.08 9.32 17.84
CA LYS A 246 15.49 10.37 16.90
C LYS A 246 14.82 10.20 15.53
N GLY A 247 13.98 9.19 15.36
CA GLY A 247 13.28 8.89 14.12
C GLY A 247 14.14 8.18 13.06
N VAL A 248 15.34 7.71 13.42
CA VAL A 248 16.21 6.96 12.50
C VAL A 248 15.66 5.55 12.34
N LEU A 249 15.46 5.14 11.08
CA LEU A 249 14.98 3.79 10.76
C LEU A 249 16.14 2.80 10.78
N HIS A 250 16.07 1.85 11.70
CA HIS A 250 17.00 0.74 11.84
C HIS A 250 16.52 -0.45 11.02
N LEU A 251 17.47 -1.09 10.35
CA LEU A 251 17.26 -2.16 9.39
C LEU A 251 18.25 -3.30 9.68
N GLU A 252 17.89 -4.49 9.25
CA GLU A 252 18.77 -5.65 9.22
C GLU A 252 18.82 -6.21 7.79
N LEU A 253 19.98 -6.65 7.32
CA LEU A 253 20.14 -7.26 6.00
C LEU A 253 20.05 -8.80 6.07
N ASP A 254 20.12 -9.47 4.92
CA ASP A 254 20.09 -10.93 4.84
C ASP A 254 21.27 -11.60 5.56
N ASP A 255 22.44 -10.97 5.57
CA ASP A 255 23.65 -11.45 6.25
C ASP A 255 23.66 -11.16 7.78
N GLY A 256 22.59 -10.55 8.31
CA GLY A 256 22.47 -10.15 9.71
C GLY A 256 23.10 -8.80 10.05
N SER A 257 23.72 -8.12 9.07
CA SER A 257 24.27 -6.77 9.28
C SER A 257 23.17 -5.79 9.68
N GLN A 258 23.43 -5.01 10.73
CA GLN A 258 22.54 -3.93 11.17
C GLN A 258 22.98 -2.61 10.55
N VAL A 259 22.05 -1.93 9.90
CA VAL A 259 22.28 -0.69 9.15
C VAL A 259 21.12 0.27 9.37
N THR A 260 21.32 1.55 9.07
CA THR A 260 20.21 2.52 9.03
C THR A 260 19.72 2.73 7.61
N ALA A 261 18.49 3.22 7.44
CA ALA A 261 17.99 3.63 6.13
C ALA A 261 18.90 4.70 5.47
N PHE A 262 19.57 5.53 6.28
CA PHE A 262 20.52 6.52 5.77
C PHE A 262 21.77 5.85 5.19
N ASP A 263 22.32 4.84 5.87
CA ASP A 263 23.48 4.08 5.38
C ASP A 263 23.16 3.41 4.03
N MET A 264 21.97 2.86 3.90
CA MET A 264 21.49 2.23 2.67
C MET A 264 21.40 3.21 1.51
N ILE A 265 20.81 4.38 1.73
CA ILE A 265 20.72 5.42 0.69
C ILE A 265 22.10 5.98 0.35
N LYS A 266 22.98 6.17 1.34
CA LYS A 266 24.36 6.61 1.11
C LYS A 266 25.14 5.61 0.26
N THR A 267 24.96 4.31 0.51
CA THR A 267 25.70 3.23 -0.16
C THR A 267 25.16 2.96 -1.57
N HIS A 268 23.84 2.93 -1.73
CA HIS A 268 23.19 2.50 -2.98
C HIS A 268 22.68 3.66 -3.84
N GLY A 269 22.61 4.88 -3.30
CA GLY A 269 22.03 6.04 -3.98
C GLY A 269 22.84 6.55 -5.17
N GLY A 270 24.11 6.15 -5.30
CA GLY A 270 25.01 6.62 -6.36
C GLY A 270 25.45 8.07 -6.15
N PHE A 271 26.28 8.57 -7.07
CA PHE A 271 26.77 9.94 -7.02
C PHE A 271 25.59 10.92 -7.01
N MET A 272 25.56 11.83 -6.02
CA MET A 272 24.50 12.82 -5.82
C MET A 272 23.07 12.24 -5.80
N LEU A 273 22.89 11.01 -5.28
CA LEU A 273 21.61 10.29 -5.21
C LEU A 273 20.96 10.04 -6.58
N SER A 274 21.75 10.03 -7.66
CA SER A 274 21.26 9.83 -9.03
C SER A 274 20.46 8.53 -9.23
N LYS A 275 20.73 7.47 -8.45
CA LYS A 275 20.02 6.19 -8.54
C LYS A 275 18.70 6.17 -7.77
N THR A 276 18.42 7.18 -6.93
CA THR A 276 17.15 7.26 -6.16
C THR A 276 16.06 8.03 -6.91
N ARG A 277 16.26 8.31 -8.19
CA ARG A 277 15.39 9.18 -8.99
C ARG A 277 14.99 8.50 -10.29
N GLY A 278 13.83 8.91 -10.81
CA GLY A 278 13.34 8.43 -12.10
C GLY A 278 12.35 7.29 -12.00
N GLY A 279 11.47 7.20 -12.99
CA GLY A 279 10.56 6.08 -13.19
C GLY A 279 9.47 6.43 -14.19
N THR A 280 8.87 5.40 -14.76
CA THR A 280 7.69 5.50 -15.62
C THR A 280 6.45 5.63 -14.74
N ILE A 281 5.88 6.83 -14.69
CA ILE A 281 4.80 7.22 -13.76
C ILE A 281 3.44 7.38 -14.43
N GLY A 282 3.40 7.30 -15.76
CA GLY A 282 2.18 7.42 -16.55
C GLY A 282 1.88 6.17 -17.35
N GLY A 283 0.63 6.04 -17.77
CA GLY A 283 0.13 4.91 -18.52
C GLY A 283 -1.37 5.04 -18.74
N THR A 284 -1.90 4.30 -19.71
CA THR A 284 -3.32 4.28 -20.06
C THR A 284 -4.17 3.43 -19.11
N TRP A 285 -3.54 2.67 -18.21
CA TRP A 285 -4.16 1.64 -17.38
C TRP A 285 -4.86 0.55 -18.20
N ASP A 286 -4.35 0.24 -19.40
CA ASP A 286 -4.96 -0.75 -20.30
C ASP A 286 -5.07 -2.17 -19.70
N LYS A 287 -4.26 -2.49 -18.68
CA LYS A 287 -4.35 -3.77 -17.95
C LYS A 287 -5.17 -3.71 -16.67
N PHE A 288 -5.83 -2.60 -16.34
CA PHE A 288 -6.68 -2.51 -15.15
C PHE A 288 -7.79 -3.59 -15.10
N PRO A 289 -8.43 -4.01 -16.21
CA PRO A 289 -9.38 -5.13 -16.17
C PRO A 289 -8.76 -6.44 -15.66
N GLU A 290 -7.52 -6.75 -16.07
CA GLU A 290 -6.78 -7.93 -15.60
C GLU A 290 -6.43 -7.80 -14.10
N VAL A 291 -5.94 -6.62 -13.70
CA VAL A 291 -5.61 -6.31 -12.30
C VAL A 291 -6.83 -6.42 -11.37
N SER A 292 -7.96 -5.83 -11.76
CA SER A 292 -9.18 -5.87 -10.96
C SER A 292 -9.76 -7.28 -10.85
N ALA A 293 -9.71 -8.09 -11.92
CA ALA A 293 -10.11 -9.49 -11.88
C ALA A 293 -9.28 -10.30 -10.87
N LEU A 294 -7.95 -10.17 -10.89
CA LEU A 294 -7.05 -10.82 -9.92
C LEU A 294 -7.38 -10.43 -8.47
N ILE A 295 -7.70 -9.15 -8.23
CA ILE A 295 -8.09 -8.66 -6.90
C ILE A 295 -9.41 -9.30 -6.45
N PHE A 296 -10.43 -9.33 -7.31
CA PHE A 296 -11.71 -9.93 -6.96
C PHE A 296 -11.62 -11.44 -6.74
N ASP A 297 -10.85 -12.15 -7.56
CA ASP A 297 -10.61 -13.58 -7.37
C ASP A 297 -9.89 -13.86 -6.05
N HIS A 298 -8.93 -13.00 -5.69
CA HIS A 298 -8.24 -13.10 -4.40
C HIS A 298 -9.16 -12.84 -3.22
N LEU A 299 -9.96 -11.77 -3.27
CA LEU A 299 -10.97 -11.48 -2.25
C LEU A 299 -11.97 -12.64 -2.12
N ALA A 300 -12.46 -13.18 -3.23
CA ALA A 300 -13.34 -14.35 -3.24
C ALA A 300 -12.68 -15.57 -2.59
N SER A 301 -11.40 -15.83 -2.88
CA SER A 301 -10.65 -16.92 -2.23
C SER A 301 -10.42 -16.72 -0.73
N ALA A 302 -10.47 -15.47 -0.24
CA ALA A 302 -10.49 -15.13 1.18
C ALA A 302 -11.93 -15.11 1.78
N GLY A 303 -12.90 -15.60 1.02
CA GLY A 303 -14.30 -15.73 1.41
C GLY A 303 -15.08 -14.41 1.38
N PHE A 304 -14.62 -13.40 0.65
CA PHE A 304 -15.44 -12.23 0.35
C PHE A 304 -16.45 -12.58 -0.74
N THR A 305 -17.67 -12.07 -0.63
CA THR A 305 -18.77 -12.42 -1.55
C THR A 305 -19.26 -11.15 -2.24
N PRO A 306 -19.02 -10.98 -3.56
CA PRO A 306 -19.64 -9.93 -4.34
C PRO A 306 -21.18 -10.01 -4.27
N ARG A 307 -21.85 -8.87 -4.29
CA ARG A 307 -23.32 -8.77 -4.26
C ARG A 307 -23.85 -7.89 -5.37
#